data_AF-A0A7W8V362-F1
#
_entry.id   AF-A0A7W8V362-F1
#
_cell.length_a   1.000
_cell.length_b   1.000
_cell.length_c   1.000
_cell.angle_alpha   90.00
_cell.angle_beta   90.00
_cell.angle_gamma   90.00
#
_symmetry.space_group_name_H-M   'P 1'
#
loop_
_entity.id
_entity.type
_entity.pdbx_description
1 polymer ?
#
loop_
_entity_poly.entity_id
_entity_poly.type
_entity_poly.pdbx_seq_one_letter_code
_entity_poly.pdbx_strand_id
1 'polypeptide(L)'
;MSEEFGVSSITVKRALRDLQAAGELTAVPGKGTYVKRQQRLLRQLDVMQPSLQDTSIQAVSVTREKISDPTMNTLAPPDHVMLCIRKTILTDDAPFMYDITYLSPEIDNEIVEEFGARFVVDVLKTHSIDIQKTHIVIDAAPAAGAVEGIFDVPNGYPMLRRLYRMETSDPGITVYGVVQAPFDRLACTVDFP
;
A
#
# COMPACT_ATOMS: atom_id res chain seq x y z
N MET A 1 27.47 -6.99 22.44
CA MET A 1 27.24 -5.53 22.40
C MET A 1 28.46 -4.69 22.81
N SER A 2 28.77 -4.44 24.09
CA SER A 2 29.93 -3.56 24.42
C SER A 2 31.27 -4.09 23.91
N GLU A 3 31.54 -5.38 24.13
CA GLU A 3 32.74 -6.05 23.65
C GLU A 3 32.74 -6.18 22.12
N GLU A 4 31.62 -6.66 21.56
CA GLU A 4 31.39 -6.84 20.13
C GLU A 4 31.57 -5.57 19.28
N PHE A 5 31.08 -4.41 19.78
CA PHE A 5 31.20 -3.13 19.10
C PHE A 5 32.37 -2.27 19.62
N GLY A 6 33.14 -2.75 20.60
CA GLY A 6 34.25 -2.00 21.19
C GLY A 6 33.85 -0.69 21.88
N VAL A 7 32.64 -0.59 22.43
CA VAL A 7 32.07 0.63 23.03
C VAL A 7 31.75 0.47 24.51
N SER A 8 31.72 1.59 25.24
CA SER A 8 31.35 1.60 26.65
C SER A 8 29.93 1.06 26.90
N SER A 9 29.68 0.51 28.09
CA SER A 9 28.35 0.04 28.48
C SER A 9 27.33 1.18 28.59
N ILE A 10 27.79 2.41 28.88
CA ILE A 10 26.97 3.62 28.88
C ILE A 10 26.46 3.92 27.47
N THR A 11 27.34 3.79 26.46
CA THR A 11 26.99 4.00 25.04
C THR A 11 25.92 3.01 24.59
N VAL A 12 26.07 1.72 24.93
CA VAL A 12 25.08 0.69 24.61
C VAL A 12 23.74 0.97 25.29
N LYS A 13 23.75 1.31 26.59
CA LYS A 13 22.53 1.64 27.33
C LYS A 13 21.82 2.86 26.77
N ARG A 14 22.57 3.87 26.32
CA ARG A 14 22.01 5.06 25.67
C ARG A 14 21.33 4.68 24.36
N ALA A 15 22.02 3.96 23.47
CA ALA A 15 21.45 3.52 22.19
C ALA A 15 20.16 2.69 22.38
N LEU A 16 20.15 1.75 23.34
CA LEU A 16 18.96 0.96 23.65
C LEU A 16 17.81 1.82 24.20
N ARG A 17 18.11 2.83 25.02
CA ARG A 17 17.10 3.76 25.55
C ARG A 17 16.54 4.64 24.43
N ASP A 18 17.38 5.10 23.52
CA ASP A 18 16.97 5.92 22.38
C ASP A 18 16.04 5.10 21.45
N LEU A 19 16.38 3.84 21.18
CA LEU A 19 15.52 2.91 20.42
C LEU A 19 14.21 2.57 21.15
N GLN A 20 14.23 2.45 22.48
CA GLN A 20 13.01 2.26 23.28
C GLN A 20 12.11 3.51 23.23
N ALA A 21 12.70 4.70 23.34
CA ALA A 21 11.98 5.97 23.24
C ALA A 21 11.39 6.19 21.84
N ALA A 22 12.10 5.75 20.80
CA ALA A 22 11.61 5.72 19.42
C ALA A 22 10.53 4.65 19.18
N GLY A 23 10.31 3.74 20.14
CA GLY A 23 9.30 2.68 20.03
C GLY A 23 9.74 1.44 19.26
N GLU A 24 11.01 1.32 18.88
CA GLU A 24 11.55 0.16 18.14
C GLU A 24 11.79 -1.06 19.05
N LEU A 25 12.01 -0.81 20.33
CA LEU A 25 12.30 -1.85 21.32
C LEU A 25 11.31 -1.79 22.50
N THR A 26 11.04 -2.96 23.09
CA THR A 26 10.32 -3.10 24.35
C THR A 26 11.15 -3.86 25.37
N ALA A 27 11.28 -3.35 26.59
CA ALA A 27 11.91 -4.07 27.70
C ALA A 27 10.87 -4.82 28.50
N VAL A 28 11.10 -6.12 28.69
CA VAL A 28 10.30 -6.97 29.56
C VAL A 28 11.12 -7.25 30.82
N PRO A 29 10.68 -6.77 32.01
CA PRO A 29 11.40 -6.99 33.27
C PRO A 29 11.71 -8.47 33.50
N GLY A 30 12.96 -8.77 33.84
CA GLY A 30 13.44 -10.14 34.06
C GLY A 30 13.59 -11.02 32.80
N LYS A 31 13.25 -10.51 31.60
CA LYS A 31 13.38 -11.25 30.33
C LYS A 31 14.29 -10.56 29.30
N GLY A 32 14.55 -9.26 29.47
CA GLY A 32 15.46 -8.49 28.61
C GLY A 32 14.75 -7.53 27.67
N THR A 33 15.42 -7.14 26.58
CA THR A 33 14.92 -6.18 25.59
C THR A 33 14.63 -6.91 24.27
N TYR A 34 13.47 -6.64 23.68
CA TYR A 34 12.97 -7.28 22.47
C TYR A 34 12.64 -6.23 21.40
N VAL A 35 12.68 -6.62 20.13
CA VAL A 35 12.14 -5.80 19.04
C VAL A 35 10.62 -5.70 19.21
N LYS A 36 10.08 -4.49 19.18
CA LYS A 36 8.64 -4.28 19.20
C LYS A 36 8.10 -4.82 17.88
N ARG A 37 7.31 -5.90 17.92
CA ARG A 37 6.60 -6.36 16.72
C ARG A 37 5.61 -5.27 16.33
N GLN A 38 5.81 -4.66 15.17
CA GLN A 38 4.76 -3.86 14.54
C GLN A 38 3.56 -4.80 14.36
N GLN A 39 2.43 -4.46 14.98
CA GLN A 39 1.20 -5.21 14.73
C GLN A 39 0.80 -4.91 13.30
N ARG A 40 0.65 -5.96 12.49
CA ARG A 40 0.11 -5.80 11.14
C ARG A 40 -1.25 -5.16 11.24
N LEU A 41 -1.48 -4.14 10.43
CA LEU A 41 -2.83 -3.65 10.18
C LEU A 41 -3.61 -4.80 9.55
N LEU A 42 -4.65 -5.26 10.24
CA LEU A 42 -5.61 -6.18 9.66
C LEU A 42 -6.65 -5.35 8.91
N ARG A 43 -6.78 -5.64 7.62
CA ARG A 43 -7.78 -5.02 6.75
C ARG A 43 -8.56 -6.08 6.02
N GLN A 44 -9.85 -5.87 5.84
CA GLN A 44 -10.63 -6.75 5.00
C GLN A 44 -10.05 -6.72 3.58
N LEU A 45 -9.97 -7.88 2.95
CA LEU A 45 -9.65 -8.05 1.54
C LEU A 45 -10.86 -7.65 0.68
N ASP A 46 -11.50 -6.54 1.04
CA ASP A 46 -12.57 -5.98 0.25
C ASP A 46 -12.01 -4.81 -0.55
N VAL A 47 -12.26 -4.85 -1.85
CA VAL A 47 -11.97 -3.74 -2.77
C VAL A 47 -13.11 -2.72 -2.74
N MET A 48 -14.31 -3.13 -2.33
CA MET A 48 -15.55 -2.35 -2.40
C MET A 48 -15.82 -1.46 -1.19
N GLN A 49 -15.18 -1.73 -0.06
CA GLN A 49 -15.34 -0.96 1.17
C GLN A 49 -13.98 -0.69 1.81
N PRO A 50 -13.28 0.37 1.39
CA PRO A 50 -12.10 0.84 2.07
C PRO A 50 -12.57 1.58 3.33
N SER A 51 -13.18 0.90 4.30
CA SER A 51 -13.43 1.51 5.61
C SER A 51 -12.08 1.63 6.33
N LEU A 52 -11.32 2.63 5.95
CA LEU A 52 -10.00 2.92 6.47
C LEU A 52 -10.12 4.09 7.44
N GLN A 53 -10.76 3.82 8.59
CA GLN A 53 -10.72 4.76 9.72
C GLN A 53 -9.26 5.07 10.04
N ASP A 54 -8.98 6.35 10.27
CA ASP A 54 -7.65 6.90 10.61
C ASP A 54 -6.57 6.73 9.52
N THR A 55 -6.96 6.75 8.24
CA THR A 55 -6.00 6.80 7.14
C THR A 55 -6.06 8.12 6.37
N SER A 56 -4.91 8.54 5.87
CA SER A 56 -4.78 9.68 4.96
C SER A 56 -4.21 9.22 3.62
N ILE A 57 -4.62 9.89 2.55
CA ILE A 57 -4.15 9.64 1.19
C ILE A 57 -3.30 10.83 0.75
N GLN A 58 -2.13 10.54 0.20
CA GLN A 58 -1.28 11.52 -0.44
C GLN A 58 -1.09 11.12 -1.92
N ALA A 59 -1.65 11.91 -2.83
CA ALA A 59 -1.38 11.76 -4.26
C ALA A 59 0.09 12.05 -4.53
N VAL A 60 0.77 11.11 -5.18
CA VAL A 60 2.16 11.26 -5.61
C VAL A 60 2.20 11.85 -7.02
N SER A 61 1.38 11.33 -7.94
CA SER A 61 1.31 11.85 -9.31
C SER A 61 0.06 11.40 -10.07
N VAL A 62 -0.31 12.19 -11.07
CA VAL A 62 -1.33 11.88 -12.09
C VAL A 62 -0.68 12.04 -13.46
N THR A 63 -0.73 10.99 -14.28
CA THR A 63 -0.06 10.90 -15.58
C THR A 63 -0.93 10.18 -16.60
N ARG A 64 -0.55 10.20 -17.88
CA ARG A 64 -1.16 9.36 -18.92
C ARG A 64 -0.09 8.45 -19.50
N GLU A 65 -0.27 7.14 -19.36
CA GLU A 65 0.72 6.15 -19.79
C GLU A 65 0.06 4.81 -20.12
N LYS A 66 0.77 3.95 -20.86
CA LYS A 66 0.38 2.56 -21.03
C LYS A 66 0.75 1.75 -19.79
N ILE A 67 -0.03 0.72 -19.48
CA ILE A 67 0.34 -0.26 -18.45
C ILE A 67 1.53 -1.07 -18.99
N SER A 68 2.72 -0.82 -18.44
CA SER A 68 3.97 -1.47 -18.85
C SER A 68 4.47 -2.53 -17.88
N ASP A 69 3.88 -2.61 -16.68
CA ASP A 69 4.24 -3.61 -15.67
C ASP A 69 3.86 -5.02 -16.16
N PRO A 70 4.84 -5.91 -16.41
CA PRO A 70 4.56 -7.26 -16.91
C PRO A 70 3.72 -8.10 -15.96
N THR A 71 3.69 -7.79 -14.67
CA THR A 71 2.89 -8.53 -13.68
C THR A 71 1.39 -8.33 -13.91
N MET A 72 1.02 -7.18 -14.48
CA MET A 72 -0.36 -6.86 -14.83
C MET A 72 -0.90 -7.73 -15.97
N ASN A 73 -0.04 -8.38 -16.77
CA ASN A 73 -0.47 -9.26 -17.87
C ASN A 73 -1.42 -10.38 -17.42
N THR A 74 -1.35 -10.79 -16.16
CA THR A 74 -2.28 -11.76 -15.54
C THR A 74 -3.74 -11.29 -15.58
N LEU A 75 -3.96 -9.98 -15.65
CA LEU A 75 -5.28 -9.34 -15.72
C LEU A 75 -5.72 -8.98 -17.15
N ALA A 76 -4.90 -9.28 -18.15
CA ALA A 76 -5.08 -8.88 -19.55
C ALA A 76 -5.36 -7.36 -19.69
N PRO A 77 -4.39 -6.50 -19.33
CA PRO A 77 -4.56 -5.06 -19.38
C PRO A 77 -4.66 -4.58 -20.83
N PRO A 78 -5.33 -3.44 -21.09
CA PRO A 78 -5.42 -2.88 -22.42
C PRO A 78 -4.05 -2.38 -22.93
N ASP A 79 -3.85 -2.44 -24.25
CA ASP A 79 -2.65 -1.90 -24.93
C ASP A 79 -2.86 -0.45 -25.44
N HIS A 80 -3.56 0.37 -24.66
CA HIS A 80 -3.72 1.80 -24.94
C HIS A 80 -3.37 2.64 -23.71
N VAL A 81 -3.24 3.95 -23.92
CA VAL A 81 -2.88 4.89 -22.87
C VAL A 81 -4.05 5.07 -21.91
N MET A 82 -3.78 4.92 -20.62
CA MET A 82 -4.74 5.11 -19.53
C MET A 82 -4.31 6.26 -18.64
N LEU A 83 -5.26 6.80 -17.87
CA LEU A 83 -4.95 7.73 -16.79
C LEU A 83 -4.33 6.93 -15.63
N CYS A 84 -3.10 7.27 -15.24
CA CYS A 84 -2.36 6.60 -14.17
C CYS A 84 -2.21 7.52 -12.96
N ILE A 85 -2.68 7.04 -11.81
CA ILE A 85 -2.71 7.76 -10.55
C ILE A 85 -1.93 6.96 -9.53
N ARG A 86 -0.93 7.60 -8.92
CA ARG A 86 -0.07 6.99 -7.90
C ARG A 86 -0.33 7.64 -6.56
N LYS A 87 -0.56 6.84 -5.52
CA LYS A 87 -0.92 7.33 -4.18
C LYS A 87 -0.17 6.55 -3.12
N THR A 88 0.16 7.25 -2.06
CA THR A 88 0.62 6.65 -0.81
C THR A 88 -0.51 6.78 0.22
N ILE A 89 -0.81 5.69 0.89
CA ILE A 89 -1.79 5.64 1.97
C ILE A 89 -1.05 5.48 3.28
N LEU A 90 -1.38 6.34 4.24
CA LEU A 90 -0.71 6.46 5.53
C LEU A 90 -1.69 6.14 6.66
N THR A 91 -1.14 5.63 7.76
CA THR A 91 -1.80 5.50 9.07
C THR A 91 -0.85 6.11 10.08
N ASP A 92 -1.32 6.95 11.00
CA ASP A 92 -0.47 7.64 11.98
C ASP A 92 0.81 8.27 11.34
N ASP A 93 0.63 8.93 10.18
CA ASP A 93 1.69 9.52 9.35
C ASP A 93 2.76 8.54 8.80
N ALA A 94 2.59 7.23 8.99
CA ALA A 94 3.45 6.20 8.45
C ALA A 94 2.86 5.57 7.17
N PRO A 95 3.60 5.54 6.04
CA PRO A 95 3.12 4.91 4.81
C PRO A 95 3.07 3.38 4.98
N PHE A 96 1.92 2.81 4.63
CA PHE A 96 1.70 1.36 4.73
C PHE A 96 1.17 0.73 3.45
N MET A 97 0.63 1.52 2.51
CA MET A 97 0.22 1.05 1.19
C MET A 97 0.63 2.06 0.11
N TYR A 98 0.97 1.53 -1.06
CA TYR A 98 1.24 2.28 -2.27
C TYR A 98 0.36 1.73 -3.37
N ASP A 99 -0.48 2.57 -3.96
CA ASP A 99 -1.48 2.20 -4.96
C ASP A 99 -1.17 2.91 -6.27
N ILE A 100 -1.15 2.13 -7.36
CA ILE A 100 -1.11 2.63 -8.72
C ILE A 100 -2.42 2.21 -9.37
N THR A 101 -3.28 3.18 -9.64
CA THR A 101 -4.56 2.99 -10.33
C THR A 101 -4.45 3.46 -11.78
N TYR A 102 -4.91 2.64 -12.71
CA TYR A 102 -5.08 2.95 -14.12
C TYR A 102 -6.57 2.98 -14.47
N LEU A 103 -7.01 4.08 -15.09
CA LEU A 103 -8.40 4.35 -15.41
C LEU A 103 -8.58 4.60 -16.91
N SER A 104 -9.70 4.15 -17.47
CA SER A 104 -10.06 4.44 -18.86
C SER A 104 -9.95 5.94 -19.16
N PRO A 105 -9.52 6.33 -20.38
CA PRO A 105 -9.30 7.72 -20.74
C PRO A 105 -10.58 8.57 -20.86
N GLU A 106 -11.75 7.94 -20.90
CA GLU A 106 -13.07 8.57 -21.10
C GLU A 106 -13.65 9.20 -19.81
N ILE A 107 -12.89 9.21 -18.71
CA ILE A 107 -13.33 9.79 -17.44
C ILE A 107 -13.17 11.32 -17.43
N ASP A 108 -14.20 12.01 -16.97
CA ASP A 108 -14.23 13.47 -16.81
C ASP A 108 -13.13 13.99 -15.88
N ASN A 109 -12.53 15.12 -16.25
CA ASN A 109 -11.40 15.70 -15.52
C ASN A 109 -11.76 16.10 -14.06
N GLU A 110 -13.02 16.41 -13.78
CA GLU A 110 -13.51 16.70 -12.43
C GLU A 110 -13.38 15.45 -11.52
N ILE A 111 -13.75 14.27 -12.05
CA ILE A 111 -13.61 12.99 -11.35
C ILE A 111 -12.13 12.65 -11.13
N VAL A 112 -11.25 13.05 -12.08
CA VAL A 112 -9.81 12.84 -11.98
C VAL A 112 -9.19 13.52 -10.76
N GLU A 113 -9.62 14.75 -10.45
CA GLU A 113 -9.10 15.50 -9.30
C GLU A 113 -9.47 14.80 -7.98
N GLU A 114 -10.66 14.23 -7.88
CA GLU A 114 -11.10 13.50 -6.69
C GLU A 114 -10.30 12.22 -6.45
N PHE A 115 -9.87 11.53 -7.50
CA PHE A 115 -9.05 10.34 -7.35
C PHE A 115 -7.74 10.65 -6.63
N GLY A 116 -7.15 11.84 -6.73
CA GLY A 116 -5.94 12.16 -5.98
C GLY A 116 -6.10 12.04 -4.45
N ALA A 117 -7.29 12.35 -3.94
CA ALA A 117 -7.55 12.46 -2.50
C ALA A 117 -8.36 11.29 -1.91
N ARG A 118 -8.97 10.44 -2.77
CA ARG A 118 -9.92 9.41 -2.36
C ARG A 118 -9.63 8.06 -3.03
N PHE A 119 -10.14 6.98 -2.47
CA PHE A 119 -10.06 5.66 -3.11
C PHE A 119 -10.89 5.63 -4.38
N VAL A 120 -10.42 4.90 -5.39
CA VAL A 120 -11.09 4.81 -6.69
C VAL A 120 -12.55 4.36 -6.56
N VAL A 121 -12.80 3.37 -5.69
CA VAL A 121 -14.14 2.83 -5.45
C VAL A 121 -15.08 3.84 -4.81
N ASP A 122 -14.58 4.71 -3.92
CA ASP A 122 -15.38 5.74 -3.27
C ASP A 122 -15.78 6.83 -4.26
N VAL A 123 -14.84 7.23 -5.12
CA VAL A 123 -15.08 8.24 -6.16
C VAL A 123 -16.09 7.72 -7.18
N LEU A 124 -15.89 6.50 -7.71
CA LEU A 124 -16.82 5.88 -8.65
C LEU A 124 -18.24 5.80 -8.08
N LYS A 125 -18.37 5.38 -6.81
CA LYS A 125 -19.65 5.32 -6.12
C LYS A 125 -20.31 6.70 -5.96
N THR A 126 -19.54 7.74 -5.63
CA THR A 126 -20.05 9.13 -5.56
C THR A 126 -20.62 9.59 -6.91
N HIS A 127 -20.03 9.14 -8.01
CA HIS A 127 -20.48 9.44 -9.38
C HIS A 127 -21.50 8.42 -9.94
N SER A 128 -22.12 7.61 -9.07
CA SER A 128 -23.12 6.59 -9.47
C SER A 128 -22.62 5.56 -10.49
N ILE A 129 -21.31 5.28 -10.47
CA ILE A 129 -20.67 4.22 -11.26
C ILE A 129 -20.45 3.03 -10.33
N ASP A 130 -21.28 2.01 -10.50
CA ASP A 130 -21.22 0.80 -9.67
C ASP A 130 -20.17 -0.17 -10.22
N ILE A 131 -19.38 -0.77 -9.33
CA ILE A 131 -18.48 -1.86 -9.73
C ILE A 131 -19.29 -3.15 -9.79
N GLN A 132 -19.37 -3.75 -10.99
CA GLN A 132 -20.13 -4.95 -11.25
C GLN A 132 -19.32 -6.22 -10.98
N LYS A 133 -18.01 -6.15 -11.23
CA LYS A 133 -17.12 -7.30 -11.09
C LYS A 133 -15.71 -6.85 -10.75
N THR A 134 -15.10 -7.55 -9.80
CA THR A 134 -13.71 -7.35 -9.41
C THR A 134 -12.96 -8.66 -9.56
N HIS A 135 -11.84 -8.63 -10.28
CA HIS A 135 -10.89 -9.73 -10.35
C HIS A 135 -9.61 -9.31 -9.62
N ILE A 136 -9.12 -10.17 -8.72
CA ILE A 136 -7.99 -9.86 -7.84
C ILE A 136 -6.97 -10.99 -7.94
N VAL A 137 -5.71 -10.64 -8.10
CA VAL A 137 -4.56 -11.53 -7.94
C VAL A 137 -3.73 -11.04 -6.77
N ILE A 138 -3.39 -11.94 -5.85
CA ILE A 138 -2.61 -11.62 -4.65
C ILE A 138 -1.38 -12.51 -4.65
N ASP A 139 -0.21 -11.90 -4.56
CA ASP A 139 1.05 -12.61 -4.51
C ASP A 139 2.07 -11.91 -3.59
N ALA A 140 3.22 -12.56 -3.43
CA ALA A 140 4.38 -11.96 -2.80
C ALA A 140 5.25 -11.33 -3.89
N ALA A 141 5.76 -10.12 -3.62
CA ALA A 141 6.67 -9.42 -4.52
C ALA A 141 7.87 -8.88 -3.74
N PRO A 142 9.08 -8.82 -4.34
CA PRO A 142 10.17 -8.05 -3.76
C PRO A 142 9.91 -6.55 -3.91
N ALA A 143 10.29 -5.76 -2.91
CA ALA A 143 10.36 -4.30 -3.03
C ALA A 143 11.35 -3.93 -4.14
N ALA A 144 10.89 -3.12 -5.10
CA ALA A 144 11.71 -2.63 -6.20
C ALA A 144 11.24 -1.25 -6.65
N GLY A 145 12.18 -0.32 -6.86
CA GLY A 145 11.89 1.01 -7.37
C GLY A 145 11.27 1.94 -6.32
N ALA A 146 10.15 2.59 -6.64
CA ALA A 146 9.58 3.65 -5.80
C ALA A 146 9.23 3.19 -4.37
N VAL A 147 8.82 1.92 -4.20
CA VAL A 147 8.38 1.39 -2.91
C VAL A 147 9.51 1.26 -1.87
N GLU A 148 10.77 1.16 -2.29
CA GLU A 148 11.93 1.10 -1.38
C GLU A 148 12.02 2.38 -0.55
N GLY A 149 11.98 3.53 -1.23
CA GLY A 149 12.03 4.85 -0.58
C GLY A 149 10.74 5.23 0.13
N ILE A 150 9.57 4.82 -0.41
CA ILE A 150 8.28 5.14 0.21
C ILE A 150 8.14 4.45 1.57
N PHE A 151 8.55 3.18 1.67
CA PHE A 151 8.38 2.41 2.91
C PHE A 151 9.61 2.37 3.80
N ASP A 152 10.72 2.98 3.38
CA ASP A 152 12.03 2.87 4.04
C ASP A 152 12.43 1.40 4.26
N VAL A 153 12.42 0.64 3.15
CA VAL A 153 12.77 -0.79 3.13
C VAL A 153 13.83 -1.06 2.06
N PRO A 154 14.73 -2.03 2.29
CA PRO A 154 15.76 -2.36 1.30
C PRO A 154 15.17 -2.98 0.02
N ASN A 155 15.92 -2.90 -1.08
CA ASN A 155 15.62 -3.67 -2.28
C ASN A 155 15.45 -5.16 -1.95
N GLY A 156 14.43 -5.80 -2.54
CA GLY A 156 14.13 -7.21 -2.29
C GLY A 156 13.31 -7.47 -1.02
N TYR A 157 12.97 -6.45 -0.23
CA TYR A 157 12.15 -6.63 0.97
C TYR A 157 10.80 -7.29 0.64
N PRO A 158 10.30 -8.24 1.45
CA PRO A 158 9.04 -8.91 1.16
C PRO A 158 7.82 -7.98 1.19
N MET A 159 7.10 -7.92 0.08
CA MET A 159 5.88 -7.14 -0.10
C MET A 159 4.68 -8.06 -0.34
N LEU A 160 3.53 -7.64 0.16
CA LEU A 160 2.23 -8.12 -0.29
C LEU A 160 1.82 -7.28 -1.51
N ARG A 161 1.62 -7.93 -2.65
CA ARG A 161 1.16 -7.28 -3.88
C ARG A 161 -0.24 -7.77 -4.25
N ARG A 162 -1.10 -6.81 -4.56
CA ARG A 162 -2.47 -7.05 -5.01
C ARG A 162 -2.69 -6.38 -6.35
N LEU A 163 -2.88 -7.17 -7.39
CA LEU A 163 -3.31 -6.72 -8.69
C LEU A 163 -4.84 -6.79 -8.74
N TYR A 164 -5.48 -5.78 -9.32
CA TYR A 164 -6.93 -5.78 -9.47
C TYR A 164 -7.37 -5.26 -10.84
N ARG A 165 -8.49 -5.80 -11.32
CA ARG A 165 -9.26 -5.30 -12.44
C ARG A 165 -10.71 -5.17 -12.03
N MET A 166 -11.33 -4.03 -12.33
CA MET A 166 -12.75 -3.77 -12.06
C MET A 166 -13.48 -3.47 -13.36
N GLU A 167 -14.62 -4.13 -13.55
CA GLU A 167 -15.61 -3.83 -14.56
C GLU A 167 -16.73 -3.05 -13.87
N THR A 168 -17.16 -1.94 -14.47
CA THR A 168 -18.15 -1.04 -13.89
C THR A 168 -19.47 -1.07 -14.65
N SER A 169 -20.49 -0.40 -14.11
CA SER A 169 -21.79 -0.22 -14.75
C SER A 169 -21.72 0.60 -16.04
N ASP A 170 -20.66 1.39 -16.20
CA ASP A 170 -20.33 2.06 -17.45
C ASP A 170 -19.29 1.21 -18.21
N PRO A 171 -19.64 0.63 -19.38
CA PRO A 171 -18.70 -0.17 -20.18
C PRO A 171 -17.47 0.60 -20.67
N GLY A 172 -17.52 1.94 -20.76
CA GLY A 172 -16.37 2.78 -21.10
C GLY A 172 -15.36 2.89 -19.95
N ILE A 173 -15.80 2.64 -18.72
CA ILE A 173 -14.98 2.80 -17.52
C ILE A 173 -14.50 1.44 -17.02
N THR A 174 -13.20 1.22 -17.20
CA THR A 174 -12.47 0.09 -16.62
C THR A 174 -11.36 0.60 -15.71
N VAL A 175 -11.13 -0.15 -14.64
CA VAL A 175 -10.07 0.16 -13.67
C VAL A 175 -9.13 -1.01 -13.58
N TYR A 176 -7.84 -0.73 -13.62
CA TYR A 176 -6.77 -1.66 -13.31
C TYR A 176 -5.91 -1.07 -12.22
N GLY A 177 -5.22 -1.89 -11.45
CA GLY A 177 -4.21 -1.35 -10.56
C GLY A 177 -3.40 -2.39 -9.83
N VAL A 178 -2.37 -1.88 -9.18
CA VAL A 178 -1.45 -2.63 -8.35
C VAL A 178 -1.30 -1.90 -7.02
N VAL A 179 -1.54 -2.63 -5.94
CA VAL A 179 -1.24 -2.19 -4.58
C VAL A 179 -0.06 -2.97 -4.06
N GLN A 180 0.87 -2.27 -3.41
CA GLN A 180 1.98 -2.88 -2.69
C GLN A 180 1.99 -2.39 -1.24
N ALA A 181 2.28 -3.31 -0.32
CA ALA A 181 2.43 -3.03 1.10
C ALA A 181 3.53 -3.91 1.70
N PRO A 182 4.33 -3.41 2.66
CA PRO A 182 5.29 -4.26 3.37
C PRO A 182 4.58 -5.43 4.08
N PHE A 183 5.07 -6.66 3.87
CA PHE A 183 4.39 -7.88 4.34
C PHE A 183 4.29 -7.97 5.87
N ASP A 184 5.15 -7.28 6.60
CA ASP A 184 5.15 -7.19 8.06
C ASP A 184 4.28 -6.05 8.60
N ARG A 185 3.78 -5.15 7.75
CA ARG A 185 2.92 -4.01 8.12
C ARG A 185 1.44 -4.20 7.79
N LEU A 186 1.11 -4.97 6.76
CA LEU A 186 -0.27 -5.23 6.33
C LEU A 186 -0.58 -6.73 6.31
N ALA A 187 -1.78 -7.09 6.77
CA ALA A 187 -2.39 -8.39 6.54
C ALA A 187 -3.85 -8.21 6.12
N CYS A 188 -4.31 -9.12 5.26
CA CYS A 188 -5.68 -9.09 4.75
C CYS A 188 -6.52 -10.22 5.35
N THR A 189 -7.77 -9.94 5.69
CA THR A 189 -8.76 -10.93 6.14
C THR A 189 -9.81 -11.13 5.05
N VAL A 190 -10.25 -12.36 4.83
CA VAL A 190 -11.36 -12.67 3.93
C VAL A 190 -12.27 -13.66 4.63
N ASP A 191 -13.56 -13.36 4.67
CA ASP A 191 -14.56 -14.24 5.23
C ASP A 191 -15.28 -14.94 4.08
N PHE A 192 -15.28 -16.26 4.11
CA PHE A 192 -16.07 -17.08 3.20
C PHE A 192 -17.33 -17.54 3.96
N PRO A 193 -18.50 -17.58 3.31
CA PRO A 193 -19.70 -18.17 3.89
C PRO A 193 -19.52 -19.66 4.21
#